data_AF-A0A3M5G6C5-F1
#
_entry.id   AF-A0A3M5G6C5-F1
#
_cell.length_a   1.000
_cell.length_b   1.000
_cell.length_c   1.000
_cell.angle_alpha   90.00
_cell.angle_beta   90.00
_cell.angle_gamma   90.00
#
_symmetry.space_group_name_H-M   'P 1'
#
loop_
_entity.id
_entity.type
_entity.pdbx_description
1 polymer ?
#
loop_
_entity_poly.entity_id
_entity_poly.type
_entity_poly.pdbx_seq_one_letter_code
_entity_poly.pdbx_strand_id
1 'polypeptide(L)' 'MIHVLNAALDGVGLAYLPDSMAEPHIASGRLKEVLVDWSPYFEGFHLYYPNRRQASPAFSAFVEAVRYRG' A
#
# COMPACT_ATOMS: atom_id res chain seq x y z
N MET A 1 -7.72 6.25 7.63
CA MET A 1 -7.72 6.24 6.16
C MET A 1 -9.11 6.12 5.56
N ILE A 2 -9.94 5.15 5.97
CA ILE A 2 -11.33 5.00 5.48
C ILE A 2 -12.17 6.28 5.56
N HIS A 3 -12.10 7.03 6.67
CA HIS A 3 -12.85 8.29 6.78
C HIS A 3 -12.35 9.39 5.82
N VAL A 4 -11.05 9.43 5.53
CA VAL A 4 -10.44 10.41 4.62
C VAL A 4 -10.80 10.07 3.17
N LEU A 5 -10.81 8.78 2.82
CA LEU A 5 -11.28 8.31 1.52
C LEU A 5 -12.74 8.66 1.28
N ASN A 6 -13.63 8.38 2.25
CA ASN A 6 -15.04 8.73 2.13
C ASN A 6 -15.24 10.23 1.96
N ALA A 7 -14.53 11.06 2.74
CA ALA A 7 -14.60 12.51 2.59
C ALA A 7 -14.20 12.99 1.18
N ALA A 8 -13.15 12.42 0.58
CA ALA A 8 -12.76 12.75 -0.79
C ALA A 8 -13.80 12.28 -1.82
N LEU A 9 -14.40 11.11 -1.62
CA LEU A 9 -15.49 10.60 -2.46
C LEU A 9 -16.76 11.46 -2.37
N ASP A 10 -17.02 12.03 -1.19
CA ASP A 10 -18.12 12.96 -0.93
C ASP A 10 -17.79 14.40 -1.40
N GLY A 11 -16.62 14.63 -2.00
CA GLY A 11 -16.22 15.92 -2.57
C GLY A 11 -15.79 16.96 -1.53
N VAL A 12 -15.47 16.56 -0.31
CA VAL A 12 -15.07 17.47 0.79
C VAL A 12 -13.66 18.05 0.56
N GLY A 13 -12.79 17.35 -0.17
CA GLY A 13 -11.44 17.83 -0.46
C GLY A 13 -10.49 16.76 -1.00
N LEU A 14 -9.19 16.98 -0.82
CA LEU A 14 -8.12 16.07 -1.24
C LEU A 14 -7.78 15.05 -0.14
N ALA A 15 -7.37 13.85 -0.55
CA ALA A 15 -6.92 12.79 0.34
C ALA A 15 -5.55 12.26 -0.10
N TYR A 16 -4.63 12.11 0.85
CA TYR A 16 -3.37 11.38 0.66
C TYR A 16 -3.56 9.94 1.15
N LEU A 17 -3.51 8.99 0.23
CA LEU A 17 -3.91 7.58 0.45
C LEU A 17 -2.93 6.64 -0.27
N PRO A 18 -2.76 5.39 0.20
CA PRO A 18 -2.10 4.34 -0.58
C PRO A 18 -2.83 4.07 -1.90
N ASP A 19 -2.06 3.82 -2.96
CA ASP A 19 -2.55 3.56 -4.31
C ASP A 19 -3.62 2.47 -4.33
N SER A 20 -3.41 1.36 -3.62
CA SER A 20 -4.35 0.24 -3.54
C SER A 20 -5.75 0.61 -3.00
N MET A 21 -5.87 1.69 -2.22
CA MET A 21 -7.18 2.18 -1.77
C MET A 21 -7.83 3.13 -2.79
N ALA A 22 -7.03 3.88 -3.57
CA ALA A 22 -7.51 4.87 -4.52
C ALA A 22 -7.80 4.26 -5.91
N GLU A 23 -7.03 3.26 -6.33
CA GLU A 23 -7.10 2.60 -7.63
C GLU A 23 -8.52 2.23 -8.08
N PRO A 24 -9.35 1.53 -7.27
CA PRO A 24 -10.70 1.16 -7.69
C PRO A 24 -11.60 2.37 -7.97
N HIS A 25 -11.35 3.48 -7.28
CA HIS A 25 -12.13 4.71 -7.39
C HIS A 25 -11.65 5.61 -8.53
N ILE A 26 -10.35 5.58 -8.82
CA ILE A 26 -9.77 6.24 -9.99
C ILE A 26 -10.22 5.51 -11.27
N ALA A 27 -10.14 4.17 -11.29
CA ALA A 27 -10.56 3.38 -12.45
C ALA A 27 -12.06 3.52 -12.76
N SER A 28 -12.89 3.74 -11.74
CA SER A 28 -14.33 4.02 -11.90
C SER A 28 -14.65 5.51 -12.13
N GLY A 29 -13.64 6.39 -12.18
CA GLY A 29 -13.79 7.82 -12.42
C GLY A 29 -14.39 8.62 -11.24
N ARG A 30 -14.53 8.01 -10.07
CA ARG A 30 -15.04 8.69 -8.86
C ARG A 30 -14.00 9.56 -8.18
N LEU A 31 -12.73 9.18 -8.31
CA LEU A 31 -11.58 9.99 -7.88
C LEU A 31 -10.71 10.31 -9.09
N LYS A 32 -9.92 11.37 -8.95
CA LYS A 32 -8.89 11.74 -9.91
C LYS A 32 -7.58 11.97 -9.16
N GLU A 33 -6.52 11.38 -9.67
CA GLU A 33 -5.18 11.60 -9.14
C GLU A 33 -4.72 13.04 -9.44
N VAL A 34 -4.10 13.67 -8.44
CA VAL A 34 -3.61 15.05 -8.52
C VAL A 34 -2.26 15.15 -7.81
N LEU A 35 -1.48 16.17 -8.15
CA LEU A 35 -0.15 16.41 -7.55
C LEU A 35 0.82 15.23 -7.70
N VAL A 36 0.72 14.46 -8.79
CA VAL A 36 1.54 13.27 -9.05
C VAL A 36 3.05 13.58 -8.92
N ASP A 37 3.49 14.71 -9.47
CA ASP A 37 4.89 15.15 -9.41
C ASP A 37 5.42 15.41 -8.00
N TRP A 38 4.53 15.50 -7.01
CA TRP A 38 4.82 15.77 -5.61
C TRP A 38 4.58 14.55 -4.71
N SER A 39 4.16 13.41 -5.30
CA SER A 39 3.91 12.18 -4.56
C SER A 39 5.19 11.33 -4.52
N PRO A 40 5.75 11.04 -3.34
CA PRO A 40 6.93 10.20 -3.25
C PRO A 40 6.59 8.75 -3.62
N TYR A 41 7.51 8.08 -4.30
CA TYR A 41 7.39 6.65 -4.52
C TYR A 41 7.49 5.89 -3.19
N PHE A 42 6.56 4.96 -2.96
CA PHE A 42 6.59 4.09 -1.80
C PHE A 42 7.31 2.78 -2.16
N GLU A 43 8.46 2.52 -1.52
CA GLU A 43 9.29 1.32 -1.75
C GLU A 43 8.60 -0.01 -1.39
N GLY A 44 7.43 0.07 -0.75
CA GLY A 44 6.64 -1.08 -0.34
C GLY A 44 6.91 -1.48 1.11
N PHE A 45 6.28 -2.59 1.51
CA PHE A 45 6.45 -3.15 2.84
C PHE A 45 7.64 -4.11 2.87
N HIS A 46 8.47 -3.98 3.91
CA HIS A 46 9.60 -4.88 4.15
C HIS A 46 9.34 -5.75 5.38
N LEU A 47 9.63 -7.05 5.25
CA LEU A 47 9.61 -7.97 6.38
C LEU A 47 10.94 -7.87 7.14
N TYR A 48 10.93 -7.24 8.31
CA TYR A 48 12.10 -7.18 9.19
C TYR A 48 12.14 -8.37 10.16
N TYR A 49 13.24 -9.10 10.16
CA TYR A 49 13.50 -10.18 11.13
C TYR A 49 15.01 -10.36 11.37
N PRO A 50 15.41 -10.76 12.59
CA PRO A 50 16.82 -11.04 12.88
C PRO A 50 17.27 -12.30 12.13
N ASN A 51 18.40 -12.20 11.44
CA ASN A 51 19.05 -13.36 10.84
C ASN A 51 19.70 -14.23 11.94
N ARG A 52 18.91 -15.15 12.52
CA ARG A 52 19.41 -16.16 13.46
C ARG A 52 20.03 -17.28 12.62
N ARG A 53 21.19 -17.81 13.04
CA ARG A 53 21.92 -18.88 12.33
C ARG A 53 21.07 -20.11 11.96
N GLN A 54 19.92 -20.32 12.60
CA GLN A 54 18.96 -21.38 12.26
C GLN A 54 17.54 -20.82 12.30
N ALA A 55 17.03 -20.36 11.14
CA ALA A 55 15.59 -20.18 10.96
C ALA A 55 14.89 -21.54 11.05
N SER A 56 13.77 -21.62 11.77
CA SER A 56 12.97 -22.85 11.75
C SER A 56 12.42 -23.10 10.34
N PRO A 57 12.19 -24.36 9.93
CA PRO A 57 11.58 -24.66 8.63
C PRO A 57 10.25 -23.93 8.42
N ALA A 58 9.43 -23.81 9.48
CA ALA A 58 8.19 -23.07 9.45
C ALA A 58 8.39 -21.57 9.19
N PHE A 59 9.41 -20.94 9.78
CA PHE A 59 9.71 -19.53 9.53
C PHE A 59 10.22 -19.30 8.11
N SER A 60 11.10 -20.17 7.60
CA SER A 60 11.55 -20.10 6.21
C SER A 60 10.39 -20.25 5.23
N ALA A 61 9.46 -21.19 5.47
CA ALA A 61 8.27 -21.35 4.66
C ALA A 61 7.37 -20.11 4.69
N PHE A 62 7.20 -19.47 5.86
CA PHE A 62 6.44 -18.23 5.98
C PHE A 62 7.09 -17.09 5.19
N VAL A 63 8.41 -16.87 5.35
CA VAL A 63 9.15 -15.82 4.62
C VAL A 63 8.99 -16.00 3.11
N GLU A 64 9.09 -17.24 2.61
CA GLU A 64 8.88 -17.52 1.19
C GLU A 64 7.43 -17.32 0.74
N ALA A 65 6.45 -17.63 1.59
CA ALA A 65 5.04 -17.44 1.27
C ALA A 65 4.65 -15.96 1.18
N VAL A 66 5.26 -15.08 1.98
CA VAL A 66 4.96 -13.64 1.99
C VAL A 66 5.93 -12.81 1.16
N ARG A 67 6.93 -13.44 0.53
CA ARG A 67 7.90 -12.75 -0.32
C ARG A 67 7.20 -12.17 -1.55
N TYR A 68 7.27 -10.85 -1.71
CA TYR A 68 6.84 -10.17 -2.91
C TYR A 68 7.73 -10.54 -4.11
N ARG A 69 7.14 -10.78 -5.29
CA ARG A 69 7.83 -11.26 -6.50
C ARG A 69 7.77 -10.32 -7.71
N GLY A 70 7.21 -9.12 -7.56
CA GLY A 70 6.86 -8.24 -8.67
C GLY A 70 5.41 -8.45 -9.09
#